data_AF-A0A7C2GY45-F1
#
_entry.id   AF-A0A7C2GY45-F1
#
_cell.length_a   1.000
_cell.length_b   1.000
_cell.length_c   1.000
_cell.angle_alpha   90.00
_cell.angle_beta   90.00
_cell.angle_gamma   90.00
#
_symmetry.space_group_name_H-M   'P 1'
#
loop_
_entity.id
_entity.type
_entity.pdbx_description
1 polymer ?
#
loop_
_entity_poly.entity_id
_entity_poly.type
_entity_poly.pdbx_seq_one_letter_code
_entity_poly.pdbx_strand_id
1 'polypeptide(L)' 'MKRDLAKAFGQALRQLRQARGLTQEALSERADISVEYLSRIERGLPKSPPSWSVLERLGRALGVIVEKRDMSWTIKLAA' A
#
# COMPACT_ATOMS: atom_id res chain seq x y z
N MET A 1 -2.99 12.43 -11.61
CA MET A 1 -2.13 12.57 -10.41
C MET A 1 -2.49 11.60 -9.27
N LYS A 2 -3.61 11.75 -8.52
CA LYS A 2 -3.93 10.83 -7.39
C LYS A 2 -4.14 9.37 -7.80
N ARG A 3 -4.78 9.14 -8.96
CA ARG A 3 -5.01 7.78 -9.51
C ARG A 3 -3.73 7.11 -9.98
N ASP A 4 -2.74 7.89 -10.43
CA ASP A 4 -1.46 7.36 -10.91
C ASP A 4 -0.60 6.87 -9.74
N LEU A 5 -0.59 7.62 -8.63
CA LEU A 5 0.05 7.18 -7.39
C LEU A 5 -0.59 5.91 -6.82
N ALA A 6 -1.93 5.83 -6.81
CA ALA A 6 -2.63 4.63 -6.34
C ALA A 6 -2.31 3.39 -7.20
N LYS A 7 -2.23 3.55 -8.53
CA LYS A 7 -1.82 2.47 -9.44
C LYS A 7 -0.37 2.05 -9.20
N ALA A 8 0.56 3.01 -9.10
CA ALA A 8 1.97 2.71 -8.84
C ALA A 8 2.16 1.98 -7.51
N PHE A 9 1.47 2.44 -6.44
CA PHE A 9 1.46 1.76 -5.15
C PHE A 9 0.89 0.34 -5.26
N GLY A 10 -0.26 0.16 -5.91
CA GLY A 10 -0.88 -1.14 -6.09
C GLY A 10 -0.01 -2.13 -6.86
N GLN A 11 0.68 -1.67 -7.90
CA GLN A 11 1.64 -2.46 -8.67
C GLN A 11 2.84 -2.88 -7.82
N ALA A 12 3.43 -1.95 -7.06
CA ALA A 12 4.54 -2.25 -6.16
C ALA A 12 4.13 -3.27 -5.08
N LEU A 13 2.93 -3.11 -4.50
CA LEU A 13 2.39 -4.06 -3.53
C LEU A 13 2.22 -5.46 -4.12
N ARG A 14 1.66 -5.55 -5.34
CA ARG A 14 1.50 -6.83 -6.06
C ARG A 14 2.85 -7.49 -6.33
N GLN A 15 3.84 -6.74 -6.80
CA GLN A 15 5.18 -7.26 -7.06
C GLN A 15 5.82 -7.80 -5.78
N LEU A 16 5.72 -7.06 -4.68
CA LEU A 16 6.23 -7.50 -3.39
C LEU A 16 5.52 -8.78 -2.90
N ARG A 17 4.18 -8.84 -3.02
CA ARG A 17 3.42 -10.05 -2.69
C ARG A 17 3.89 -11.27 -3.50
N GLN A 18 4.05 -11.09 -4.81
CA GLN A 18 4.53 -12.16 -5.70
C GLN A 18 5.95 -12.59 -5.38
N ALA A 19 6.85 -11.65 -5.06
CA ALA A 19 8.21 -11.95 -4.62
C ALA A 19 8.25 -12.74 -3.29
N ARG A 20 7.21 -12.63 -2.46
CA ARG A 20 7.03 -13.45 -1.25
C ARG A 20 6.28 -14.76 -1.49
N GLY A 21 5.94 -15.08 -2.75
CA GLY A 21 5.24 -16.32 -3.11
C GLY A 21 3.80 -16.41 -2.58
N LEU A 22 3.16 -15.29 -2.25
CA LEU A 22 1.83 -15.27 -1.65
C LEU A 22 0.74 -15.09 -2.70
N THR A 23 -0.37 -15.84 -2.56
CA THR A 23 -1.62 -15.54 -3.29
C THR A 23 -2.31 -14.30 -2.67
N GLN A 24 -3.33 -13.76 -3.35
CA GLN A 24 -4.11 -12.67 -2.75
C GLN A 24 -4.83 -13.13 -1.49
N GLU A 25 -5.35 -14.36 -1.49
CA GLU A 25 -5.99 -15.00 -0.34
C GLU A 25 -5.02 -15.09 0.83
N ALA A 26 -3.83 -15.64 0.62
CA ALA A 26 -2.82 -15.81 1.66
C ALA A 26 -2.35 -14.47 2.25
N LEU A 27 -2.15 -13.44 1.43
CA LEU A 27 -1.80 -12.12 1.96
C LEU A 27 -2.97 -11.48 2.70
N SER A 28 -4.19 -11.58 2.14
CA SER A 28 -5.39 -10.98 2.72
C SER A 28 -5.69 -11.56 4.11
N GLU A 29 -5.55 -12.88 4.28
CA GLU A 29 -5.70 -13.58 5.55
C GLU A 29 -4.65 -13.11 6.57
N ARG A 30 -3.36 -13.10 6.20
CA ARG A 30 -2.28 -12.64 7.07
C ARG A 30 -2.41 -11.17 7.46
N ALA A 31 -2.94 -10.35 6.56
CA ALA A 31 -3.18 -8.94 6.80
C ALA A 31 -4.56 -8.66 7.41
N ASP A 32 -5.41 -9.67 7.62
CA ASP A 32 -6.79 -9.63 8.14
C ASP A 32 -7.76 -8.72 7.33
N ILE A 33 -7.55 -8.59 6.02
CA ILE A 33 -8.39 -7.80 5.11
C ILE A 33 -9.13 -8.71 4.12
N SER A 34 -10.19 -8.22 3.47
CA SER A 34 -10.84 -9.02 2.44
C SER A 34 -9.98 -9.14 1.18
N VAL A 35 -10.07 -10.31 0.51
CA VAL A 35 -9.42 -10.56 -0.79
C VAL A 35 -9.84 -9.51 -1.82
N GLU A 36 -11.12 -9.15 -1.84
CA GLU A 36 -11.66 -8.12 -2.74
C GLU A 36 -10.99 -6.76 -2.47
N TYR A 37 -10.82 -6.38 -1.21
CA TYR A 37 -10.17 -5.13 -0.86
C TYR A 37 -8.71 -5.11 -1.29
N LEU A 38 -7.96 -6.18 -1.02
CA LEU A 38 -6.58 -6.33 -1.51
C LEU A 38 -6.51 -6.25 -3.04
N SER A 39 -7.39 -6.96 -3.75
CA SER A 39 -7.47 -6.93 -5.22
C SER A 39 -7.74 -5.52 -5.76
N ARG A 40 -8.58 -4.73 -5.08
CA ARG A 40 -8.82 -3.33 -5.45
C ARG A 40 -7.57 -2.48 -5.22
N ILE A 41 -6.87 -2.66 -4.10
CA ILE A 41 -5.62 -1.94 -3.78
C ILE A 41 -4.58 -2.21 -4.86
N GLU A 42 -4.33 -3.49 -5.22
CA GLU A 42 -3.33 -3.86 -6.22
C GLU A 42 -3.61 -3.29 -7.62
N ARG A 43 -4.87 -2.98 -7.92
CA ARG A 43 -5.28 -2.34 -9.18
C ARG A 43 -5.29 -0.81 -9.12
N GLY A 44 -5.02 -0.21 -7.95
CA GLY A 44 -5.13 1.24 -7.75
C GLY A 44 -6.57 1.77 -7.82
N LEU A 45 -7.55 0.92 -7.51
CA LEU A 45 -8.98 1.24 -7.53
C LEU A 45 -9.66 1.51 -6.17
N PRO A 46 -9.00 1.61 -4.99
CA PRO A 46 -9.70 2.02 -3.77
C PRO A 46 -10.36 3.39 -3.92
N LYS A 47 -11.55 3.57 -3.35
CA LYS A 47 -12.22 4.90 -3.30
C LYS A 47 -11.41 5.91 -2.48
N SER A 48 -10.67 5.42 -1.49
CA SER A 48 -9.80 6.19 -0.60
C SER A 48 -8.52 5.38 -0.33
N PRO A 49 -7.39 6.04 0.00
CA PRO A 49 -6.17 5.36 0.39
C PRO A 49 -6.41 4.38 1.56
N PRO A 50 -5.66 3.27 1.64
CA PRO A 50 -5.68 2.42 2.82
C PRO A 50 -5.35 3.20 4.09
N SER A 51 -6.00 2.85 5.20
CA SER A 51 -5.67 3.45 6.49
C SER A 51 -4.25 3.04 6.92
N TRP A 52 -3.66 3.80 7.83
CA TRP A 52 -2.34 3.49 8.36
C TRP A 52 -2.28 2.08 8.99
N SER A 53 -3.31 1.70 9.75
CA SER A 53 -3.46 0.35 10.32
C SER A 53 -3.40 -0.75 9.26
N VAL A 54 -4.08 -0.57 8.12
CA VAL A 54 -4.04 -1.53 7.00
C VAL A 54 -2.64 -1.59 6.39
N LEU A 55 -1.98 -0.45 6.21
CA LEU A 55 -0.60 -0.41 5.69
C LEU A 55 0.38 -1.15 6.62
N GLU A 56 0.30 -0.94 7.93
CA GLU A 56 1.13 -1.67 8.89
C GLU A 56 0.88 -3.18 8.87
N ARG A 57 -0.39 -3.59 8.79
CA ARG A 57 -0.77 -5.01 8.72
C ARG A 57 -0.27 -5.67 7.44
N LEU A 58 -0.39 -5.00 6.30
CA LEU A 58 0.19 -5.43 5.03
C LEU A 58 1.72 -5.53 5.13
N GLY A 59 2.37 -4.55 5.76
CA GLY A 59 3.81 -4.56 6.01
C GLY A 59 4.24 -5.78 6.81
N ARG A 60 3.62 -6.01 7.97
CA ARG A 60 3.87 -7.19 8.82
C ARG A 60 3.65 -8.49 8.05
N ALA A 61 2.54 -8.63 7.34
CA ALA A 61 2.22 -9.82 6.55
C ALA A 61 3.22 -10.09 5.41
N LEU A 62 3.77 -9.01 4.86
CA LEU A 62 4.82 -9.02 3.84
C LEU A 62 6.23 -8.95 4.43
N GLY A 63 6.43 -9.06 5.75
CA GLY A 63 7.75 -8.97 6.38
C GLY A 63 8.55 -7.75 5.93
N VAL A 64 7.93 -6.57 5.90
CA VAL A 64 8.56 -5.27 5.65
C VAL A 64 8.07 -4.26 6.69
N ILE A 65 8.89 -3.25 6.97
CA ILE A 65 8.51 -2.15 7.86
C ILE A 65 7.91 -1.04 7.01
N VAL A 66 6.74 -0.54 7.42
CA VAL A 66 6.12 0.64 6.80
C VAL A 66 6.34 1.81 7.75
N GLU A 67 7.15 2.78 7.29
CA GLU A 67 7.46 3.97 8.07
C GLU A 67 6.80 5.20 7.45
N LYS A 68 6.24 6.04 8.30
CA LYS A 68 5.83 7.37 7.90
C LYS A 68 7.07 8.24 7.91
N ARG A 69 7.60 8.58 6.73
CA ARG A 69 8.64 9.61 6.65
C ARG A 69 8.02 10.99 6.89
N ASP A 70 8.61 11.73 7.81
CA ASP A 70 8.20 13.11 8.06
C ASP A 70 8.48 13.96 6.81
N MET A 71 7.46 14.68 6.38
CA MET A 71 7.50 15.51 5.18
C MET A 71 7.64 16.96 5.62
N SER A 72 8.76 17.29 6.26
CA SER A 72 9.08 18.68 6.58
C SER A 72 9.26 19.46 5.28
N TRP A 73 8.35 20.40 5.03
CA TRP A 73 8.44 21.30 3.88
C TRP A 73 9.15 22.58 4.30
N THR A 74 10.19 22.97 3.56
CA THR A 74 10.73 24.33 3.65
C THR A 74 10.12 25.16 2.54
N ILE A 75 9.26 26.10 2.89
CA ILE A 75 8.73 27.10 1.96
C ILE A 75 9.67 28.30 2.02
N LYS A 76 10.29 28.67 0.89
CA LYS A 76 10.98 29.95 0.72
C LYS A 76 10.14 30.83 -0.21
N LEU A 77 9.97 32.10 0.15
CA LEU A 77 9.37 33.09 -0.74
C LEU A 77 10.34 33.35 -1.90
N ALA A 78 9.83 33.39 -3.12
CA ALA A 78 10.57 33.91 -4.26
C ALA A 78 10.58 35.45 -4.14
N ALA A 79 11.77 36.03 -4.13
CA ALA A 79 11.96 37.48 -4.29
C ALA A 79 11.82 37.87 -5.77
#